data_AF-X1FI03-F1
#
_entry.id   AF-X1FI03-F1
#
_cell.length_a   1.000
_cell.length_b   1.000
_cell.length_c   1.000
_cell.angle_alpha   90.00
_cell.angle_beta   90.00
_cell.angle_gamma   90.00
#
_symmetry.space_group_name_H-M   'P 1'
#
loop_
_entity.id
_entity.type
_entity.pdbx_description
1 polymer ?
#
loop_
_entity_poly.entity_id
_entity_poly.type
_entity_poly.pdbx_seq_one_letter_code
_entity_poly.pdbx_strand_id
1 'polypeptide(L)' 'MGNILVKNIRKLPGLTNTERGIACLLGTVFDGEEVTISGIALKAKMDYRTVEGAIKGLEKKGIIKITENTVILQ' A
#
# COMPACT_ATOMS: atom_id res chain seq x y z
N MET A 1 -10.01 -10.49 10.28
CA MET A 1 -9.07 -9.76 9.41
C MET A 1 -8.25 -8.84 10.29
N GLY A 2 -6.91 -8.93 10.23
CA GLY A 2 -6.02 -8.04 10.97
C GLY A 2 -5.53 -6.90 10.08
N ASN A 3 -5.32 -5.73 10.66
CA ASN A 3 -4.77 -4.56 9.98
C ASN A 3 -3.41 -4.89 9.33
N ILE A 4 -3.20 -4.43 8.09
CA ILE A 4 -1.98 -4.69 7.31
C ILE A 4 -0.69 -4.25 8.02
N LEU A 5 -0.74 -3.15 8.77
CA LEU A 5 0.41 -2.64 9.51
C LEU A 5 0.79 -3.60 10.65
N VAL A 6 -0.21 -4.12 11.36
CA VAL A 6 -0.01 -5.06 12.47
C VAL A 6 0.55 -6.38 11.95
N LYS A 7 -0.03 -6.91 10.86
CA LYS A 7 0.43 -8.15 10.23
C LYS A 7 1.87 -8.05 9.69
N ASN A 8 2.26 -6.88 9.21
CA ASN A 8 3.56 -6.66 8.57
C ASN A 8 4.53 -5.84 9.42
N ILE A 9 4.29 -5.70 10.73
CA ILE A 9 5.06 -4.80 11.60
C ILE A 9 6.58 -5.03 11.55
N ARG A 10 7.01 -6.29 11.40
CA ARG A 10 8.43 -6.67 11.28
C ARG A 10 9.07 -6.25 9.96
N LYS A 11 8.28 -6.02 8.91
CA LYS A 11 8.74 -5.60 7.57
C LYS A 11 8.77 -4.08 7.41
N LEU A 12 7.98 -3.35 8.22
CA LEU A 12 7.89 -1.88 8.16
C LEU A 12 9.22 -1.12 8.28
N PRO A 13 10.22 -1.58 9.07
CA PRO A 13 11.51 -0.91 9.12
C PRO A 13 12.25 -0.87 7.78
N GLY A 14 12.09 -1.91 6.94
CA GLY A 14 12.74 -2.05 5.64
C GLY A 14 12.05 -1.34 4.48
N LEU A 15 11.02 -0.55 4.76
CA LEU A 15 10.30 0.24 3.76
C LEU A 15 10.96 1.59 3.54
N THR A 16 10.89 2.09 2.31
CA THR A 16 11.20 3.49 2.03
C THR A 16 10.18 4.42 2.69
N ASN A 17 10.47 5.72 2.76
CA ASN A 17 9.52 6.68 3.32
C ASN A 17 8.21 6.73 2.52
N THR A 18 8.27 6.65 1.19
CA THR A 18 7.09 6.59 0.33
C THR A 18 6.31 5.30 0.56
N GLU A 19 6.99 4.15 0.60
CA GLU A 19 6.35 2.87 0.88
C GLU A 19 5.66 2.86 2.26
N ARG A 20 6.30 3.41 3.30
CA ARG A 20 5.69 3.57 4.62
C ARG A 20 4.44 4.44 4.58
N GLY A 21 4.50 5.57 3.89
CA GLY A 21 3.35 6.47 3.74
C GLY A 21 2.17 5.77 3.06
N ILE A 22 2.43 5.07 1.96
CA ILE A 22 1.39 4.32 1.23
C ILE A 22 0.86 3.14 2.06
N ALA A 23 1.71 2.37 2.72
CA ALA A 23 1.28 1.27 3.59
C ALA A 23 0.41 1.76 4.76
N CYS A 24 0.73 2.92 5.33
CA CYS A 24 -0.08 3.57 6.36
C CYS A 24 -1.45 3.98 5.82
N LEU A 25 -1.49 4.60 4.64
CA LEU A 25 -2.74 5.02 4.01
C LEU A 25 -3.64 3.82 3.70
N LEU A 26 -3.07 2.75 3.16
CA LEU A 26 -3.78 1.49 2.90
C LEU A 26 -4.33 0.86 4.18
N GLY A 27 -3.54 0.85 5.26
CA GLY A 27 -3.94 0.27 6.54
C GLY A 27 -4.81 1.16 7.42
N THR A 28 -5.17 2.37 6.99
CA THR A 28 -5.98 3.28 7.82
C THR A 28 -7.16 3.84 7.06
N VAL A 29 -6.92 4.45 5.91
CA VAL A 29 -7.94 5.12 5.11
C VAL A 29 -8.70 4.14 4.22
N PHE A 30 -8.03 3.08 3.76
CA PHE A 30 -8.58 2.09 2.83
C PHE A 30 -8.67 0.68 3.46
N ASP A 31 -8.62 0.58 4.79
CA ASP A 31 -8.59 -0.72 5.47
C ASP A 31 -9.87 -1.52 5.16
N GLY A 32 -9.71 -2.68 4.52
CA GLY A 32 -10.82 -3.52 4.06
C GLY A 32 -11.44 -3.11 2.72
N GLU A 33 -10.91 -2.10 2.03
CA GLU A 33 -11.38 -1.68 0.71
C GLU A 33 -10.51 -2.21 -0.44
N GLU A 34 -11.13 -2.50 -1.57
CA GLU A 34 -10.45 -2.71 -2.84
C GLU A 34 -10.17 -1.36 -3.49
N VAL A 35 -8.90 -1.04 -3.72
CA VAL A 35 -8.49 0.28 -4.20
C VAL A 35 -7.57 0.22 -5.42
N THR A 36 -7.71 1.20 -6.30
CA THR A 36 -6.85 1.35 -7.48
C THR A 36 -5.67 2.26 -7.17
N ILE A 37 -4.56 2.12 -7.91
CA ILE A 37 -3.38 3.00 -7.80
C ILE A 37 -3.77 4.47 -8.01
N SER A 38 -4.66 4.75 -8.96
CA SER A 38 -5.17 6.10 -9.22
C SER A 38 -5.94 6.68 -8.03
N GLY A 39 -6.77 5.87 -7.37
CA GLY A 39 -7.50 6.28 -6.17
C GLY A 39 -6.55 6.60 -5.00
N ILE A 40 -5.52 5.77 -4.82
CA ILE A 40 -4.47 6.00 -3.82
C ILE A 40 -3.72 7.30 -4.13
N ALA A 41 -3.30 7.50 -5.38
CA ALA A 41 -2.58 8.70 -5.83
C ALA A 41 -3.40 9.98 -5.59
N LEU A 42 -4.69 9.95 -5.92
CA LEU A 42 -5.60 11.06 -5.67
C LEU A 42 -5.71 11.38 -4.16
N LYS A 43 -5.91 10.35 -3.33
CA LYS A 43 -6.07 10.52 -1.88
C LYS A 43 -4.77 10.98 -1.20
N ALA A 44 -3.64 10.45 -1.63
CA ALA A 44 -2.31 10.81 -1.15
C ALA A 44 -1.83 12.17 -1.69
N LYS A 45 -2.50 12.74 -2.71
CA LYS A 45 -2.04 13.91 -3.47
C LYS A 45 -0.61 13.71 -4.00
N MET A 46 -0.33 12.51 -4.50
CA MET A 46 0.97 12.11 -5.01
C MET A 46 0.89 11.81 -6.51
N ASP A 47 2.03 11.95 -7.19
CA ASP A 47 2.14 11.53 -8.59
C ASP A 47 1.89 10.03 -8.73
N TYR A 48 1.13 9.65 -9.78
CA TYR A 48 0.76 8.27 -10.05
C TYR A 48 1.97 7.33 -10.10
N ARG A 49 3.08 7.74 -10.74
CA ARG A 49 4.27 6.89 -10.92
C ARG A 49 4.98 6.66 -9.59
N THR A 50 4.93 7.65 -8.70
CA THR A 50 5.49 7.53 -7.34
C THR A 50 4.69 6.52 -6.53
N VAL A 51 3.36 6.57 -6.60
CA VAL A 51 2.49 5.59 -5.93
C VAL A 51 2.65 4.20 -6.54
N GLU A 52 2.66 4.09 -7.87
CA GLU A 52 2.89 2.83 -8.56
C GLU A 52 4.22 2.17 -8.15
N GLY A 53 5.30 2.97 -8.06
CA GLY A 53 6.60 2.49 -7.58
C GLY A 53 6.54 1.96 -6.16
N ALA A 54 5.86 2.67 -5.25
CA ALA A 54 5.67 2.23 -3.87
C ALA A 54 4.83 0.95 -3.78
N ILE A 55 3.74 0.86 -4.55
CA ILE A 55 2.87 -0.32 -4.60
C ILE A 55 3.64 -1.55 -5.09
N LYS A 56 4.39 -1.44 -6.19
CA LYS A 56 5.28 -2.52 -6.67
C LYS A 56 6.33 -2.90 -5.61
N GLY A 57 6.86 -1.92 -4.89
CA GLY A 57 7.83 -2.13 -3.82
C GLY A 57 7.26 -2.87 -2.60
N LEU A 58 6.01 -2.59 -2.23
CA LEU A 58 5.26 -3.27 -1.18
C LEU A 58 4.85 -4.70 -1.58
N GLU A 59 4.44 -4.90 -2.83
CA GLU A 59 4.10 -6.21 -3.39
C GLU A 59 5.33 -7.14 -3.38
N LYS A 60 6.49 -6.66 -3.86
CA LYS A 60 7.75 -7.42 -3.82
C LYS A 60 8.18 -7.83 -2.41
N LYS A 61 7.77 -7.06 -1.39
CA LYS A 61 8.04 -7.37 0.03
C LYS A 61 6.95 -8.26 0.66
N GLY A 62 5.94 -8.66 -0.12
CA GLY A 62 4.84 -9.49 0.31
C GLY A 62 4.02 -8.82 1.42
N ILE A 63 3.76 -7.52 1.29
CA ILE A 63 2.91 -6.76 2.23
C ILE A 63 1.49 -6.63 1.65
N ILE A 64 1.38 -6.46 0.33
CA ILE A 64 0.12 -6.38 -0.42
C ILE A 64 0.15 -7.36 -1.58
N LYS A 65 -1.02 -7.61 -2.19
CA LYS A 65 -1.16 -8.32 -3.47
C LYS A 65 -1.89 -7.45 -4.48
N ILE A 66 -1.46 -7.45 -5.74
CA ILE A 66 -2.16 -6.76 -6.82
C ILE A 66 -2.95 -7.79 -7.63
N THR A 67 -4.18 -7.47 -8.03
CA THR A 67 -4.99 -8.28 -8.94
C THR A 67 -5.74 -7.35 -9.88
N GLU A 68 -5.54 -7.49 -11.19
CA GLU A 68 -6.22 -6.69 -12.22
C GLU A 68 -6.19 -5.16 -11.96
N ASN A 69 -5.03 -4.64 -11.51
CA ASN A 69 -4.77 -3.25 -11.10
C ASN A 69 -5.43 -2.77 -9.79
N THR A 70 -6.05 -3.68 -9.05
CA THR A 70 -6.58 -3.45 -7.72
C THR A 70 -5.59 -3.95 -6.67
N VAL A 71 -5.39 -3.14 -5.63
CA VAL A 71 -4.57 -3.48 -4.47
C VAL A 71 -5.47 -4.18 -3.45
N ILE A 72 -5.13 -5.43 -3.15
CA ILE A 72 -5.82 -6.24 -2.14
C ILE A 72 -4.92 -6.34 -0.90
N LEU A 73 -5.51 -6.02 0.24
CA LEU A 73 -4.84 -6.01 1.54
C LEU A 73 -4.86 -7.43 2.13
N GLN A 74 -3.69 -8.00 2.40
CA GLN A 74 -3.54 -9.37 2.92
C GLN A 74 -3.56 -9.46 4.44
#